data_AF-A0A7J2XXZ6-F1
#
_entry.id   AF-A0A7J2XXZ6-F1
#
_cell.length_a   1.000
_cell.length_b   1.000
_cell.length_c   1.000
_cell.angle_alpha   90.00
_cell.angle_beta   90.00
_cell.angle_gamma   90.00
#
_symmetry.space_group_name_H-M   'P 1'
#
loop_
_entity.id
_entity.type
_entity.pdbx_description
1 polymer ?
#
loop_
_entity_poly.entity_id
_entity_poly.type
_entity_poly.pdbx_seq_one_letter_code
_entity_poly.pdbx_strand_id
1 'polypeptide(L)'
;MEPENPWEALRASLLEAGYSLDKIDKLESLMKKDELLPLLEKILEKVRKLGEISSEVEKEIGSGEDISNRASLLSQSVKGIVISLIGDPAYMRPFLRDRGKVKEVRRILEVTLEEASSLERELVTRVNAYIREKGLDIEELRSYEEIPAALSFLRILKRSEVHKEAQEQKVEPKEEQRKLKEEAIASLNEAFEKLRSIEEELDLMGVRYERLSHYLELRERFIEKFQEVEEGILRKYLKNITSRLAEVENDSRKLIQISQKLIDLKASIEEMKGDLLERMEGIAELGRFKEIIPYIGLDFPRIPLLIRSRIHIESLRREVERLNKIS
;
A
#
# COMPACT_ATOMS: atom_id res chain seq x y z
N MET A 1 -10.00 -3.14 -36.40
CA MET A 1 -11.36 -2.95 -35.87
C MET A 1 -11.35 -3.51 -34.47
N GLU A 2 -11.19 -2.64 -33.47
CA GLU A 2 -11.36 -3.04 -32.08
C GLU A 2 -12.85 -3.35 -31.85
N PRO A 3 -13.20 -4.38 -31.07
CA PRO A 3 -14.60 -4.71 -30.85
C PRO A 3 -15.29 -3.56 -30.11
N GLU A 4 -16.30 -2.96 -30.73
CA GLU A 4 -17.12 -1.89 -30.14
C GLU A 4 -17.90 -2.36 -28.89
N ASN A 5 -17.96 -3.68 -28.63
CA ASN A 5 -18.60 -4.22 -27.45
C ASN A 5 -17.57 -4.65 -26.37
N PRO A 6 -17.58 -4.04 -25.16
CA PRO A 6 -16.76 -4.44 -24.02
C PRO A 6 -16.90 -5.93 -23.63
N TRP A 7 -18.08 -6.53 -23.87
CA TRP A 7 -18.31 -7.95 -23.66
C TRP A 7 -17.53 -8.82 -24.65
N GLU A 8 -17.45 -8.43 -25.93
CA GLU A 8 -16.72 -9.20 -26.95
C GLU A 8 -15.20 -9.20 -26.67
N ALA A 9 -14.67 -8.09 -26.15
CA ALA A 9 -13.28 -8.03 -25.68
C ALA A 9 -13.05 -9.01 -24.51
N LEU A 10 -13.98 -9.07 -23.55
CA LEU A 10 -13.90 -10.02 -22.44
C LEU A 10 -14.05 -11.47 -22.92
N ARG A 11 -14.95 -11.72 -23.87
CA ARG A 11 -15.17 -13.03 -24.50
C ARG A 11 -13.89 -13.53 -25.17
N ALA A 12 -13.20 -12.68 -25.90
CA ALA A 12 -11.90 -13.01 -26.49
C ALA A 12 -10.87 -13.41 -25.40
N SER A 13 -10.77 -12.63 -24.31
CA SER A 13 -9.89 -12.99 -23.19
C SER A 13 -10.27 -14.31 -22.50
N LEU A 14 -11.56 -14.66 -22.42
CA LEU A 14 -12.00 -15.94 -21.88
C LEU A 14 -11.66 -17.12 -22.80
N LEU A 15 -11.76 -16.94 -24.11
CA LEU A 15 -11.34 -17.95 -25.09
C LEU A 15 -9.82 -18.18 -25.01
N GLU A 16 -9.02 -17.11 -24.90
CA GLU A 16 -7.57 -17.20 -24.70
C GLU A 16 -7.20 -17.90 -23.38
N ALA A 17 -8.00 -17.70 -22.33
CA ALA A 17 -7.85 -18.37 -21.04
C ALA A 17 -8.25 -19.86 -21.05
N GLY A 18 -8.72 -20.39 -22.20
CA GLY A 18 -9.03 -21.81 -22.38
C GLY A 18 -10.48 -22.21 -22.05
N TYR A 19 -11.39 -21.25 -21.87
CA TYR A 19 -12.82 -21.57 -21.72
C TYR A 19 -13.46 -21.89 -23.07
N SER A 20 -14.30 -22.93 -23.10
CA SER A 20 -14.99 -23.35 -24.34
C SER A 20 -16.11 -22.37 -24.73
N LEU A 21 -16.31 -22.16 -26.03
CA LEU A 21 -17.35 -21.27 -26.57
C LEU A 21 -18.74 -21.57 -26.00
N ASP A 22 -19.13 -22.84 -25.93
CA ASP A 22 -20.42 -23.28 -25.36
C ASP A 22 -20.65 -22.83 -23.91
N LYS A 23 -19.57 -22.73 -23.11
CA LYS A 23 -19.66 -22.27 -21.72
C LYS A 23 -19.85 -20.77 -21.65
N ILE A 24 -19.16 -20.03 -22.51
CA ILE A 24 -19.24 -18.57 -22.57
C ILE A 24 -20.62 -18.14 -23.07
N ASP A 25 -21.10 -18.73 -24.17
CA ASP A 25 -22.42 -18.43 -24.74
C ASP A 25 -23.55 -18.78 -23.76
N LYS A 26 -23.38 -19.87 -22.99
CA LYS A 26 -24.31 -20.22 -21.94
C LYS A 26 -24.31 -19.18 -20.82
N LEU A 27 -23.15 -18.75 -20.33
CA LEU A 27 -23.05 -17.68 -19.32
C LEU A 27 -23.71 -16.39 -19.81
N GLU A 28 -23.46 -16.00 -21.06
CA GLU A 28 -24.05 -14.81 -21.67
C GLU A 28 -25.59 -14.87 -21.66
N SER A 29 -26.17 -15.98 -22.12
CA SER A 29 -27.62 -16.20 -22.12
C SER A 29 -28.22 -16.09 -20.72
N LEU A 30 -27.52 -16.64 -19.73
CA LEU A 30 -27.91 -16.58 -18.32
C LEU A 30 -27.85 -15.15 -17.77
N MET A 31 -26.76 -14.42 -18.01
CA MET A 31 -26.61 -13.03 -17.58
C MET A 31 -27.60 -12.08 -18.25
N LYS A 32 -27.98 -12.34 -19.51
CA LYS A 32 -29.05 -11.59 -20.21
C LYS A 32 -30.40 -11.78 -19.53
N LYS A 33 -30.73 -13.02 -19.18
CA LYS A 33 -32.02 -13.37 -18.56
C LYS A 33 -32.24 -12.66 -17.22
N ASP A 34 -31.18 -12.52 -16.42
CA ASP A 34 -31.24 -11.91 -15.08
C ASP A 34 -30.79 -10.44 -15.07
N GLU A 35 -30.70 -9.80 -16.24
CA GLU A 35 -30.32 -8.40 -16.45
C GLU A 35 -28.96 -8.01 -15.85
N LEU A 36 -28.04 -8.97 -15.70
CA LEU A 36 -26.69 -8.73 -15.22
C LEU A 36 -25.74 -8.33 -16.34
N LEU A 37 -25.99 -8.79 -17.57
CA LEU A 37 -25.13 -8.47 -18.71
C LEU A 37 -25.08 -6.96 -19.03
N PRO A 38 -26.21 -6.23 -19.12
CA PRO A 38 -26.17 -4.79 -19.39
C PRO A 38 -25.41 -4.00 -18.30
N LEU A 39 -25.53 -4.44 -17.04
CA LEU A 39 -24.79 -3.84 -15.93
C LEU A 39 -23.29 -4.10 -16.05
N LEU A 40 -22.90 -5.33 -16.40
CA LEU A 40 -21.52 -5.71 -16.64
C LEU A 40 -20.91 -4.91 -17.81
N GLU A 41 -21.60 -4.82 -18.95
CA GLU A 41 -21.16 -4.06 -20.13
C GLU A 41 -20.92 -2.59 -19.76
N LYS A 42 -21.85 -1.98 -19.03
CA LYS A 42 -21.71 -0.60 -18.53
C LYS A 42 -20.48 -0.43 -17.64
N ILE A 43 -20.21 -1.38 -16.73
CA ILE A 43 -19.03 -1.32 -15.85
C ILE A 43 -17.74 -1.45 -16.66
N LEU A 44 -17.68 -2.44 -17.57
CA LEU A 44 -16.50 -2.68 -18.40
C LEU A 44 -16.16 -1.46 -19.27
N GLU A 45 -17.17 -0.85 -19.90
CA GLU A 45 -16.99 0.37 -20.68
C GLU A 45 -16.47 1.53 -19.82
N LYS A 46 -17.08 1.73 -18.65
CA LYS A 46 -16.77 2.82 -17.74
C LYS A 46 -15.36 2.70 -17.18
N VAL A 47 -14.99 1.51 -16.71
CA VAL A 47 -13.64 1.24 -16.19
C VAL A 47 -12.58 1.36 -17.29
N ARG A 48 -12.86 0.92 -18.52
CA ARG A 48 -11.95 1.08 -19.66
C ARG A 48 -11.71 2.56 -19.95
N LYS A 49 -12.78 3.34 -20.14
CA LYS A 49 -12.69 4.79 -20.38
C LYS A 49 -11.91 5.47 -19.25
N LEU A 50 -12.22 5.13 -18.00
CA LEU A 50 -11.52 5.65 -16.82
C LEU A 50 -10.02 5.39 -16.86
N GLY A 51 -9.60 4.18 -17.23
CA GLY A 51 -8.19 3.84 -17.42
C GLY A 51 -7.51 4.66 -18.52
N GLU A 52 -8.17 4.83 -19.67
CA GLU A 52 -7.66 5.61 -20.81
C GLU A 52 -7.46 7.09 -20.44
N ILE A 53 -8.50 7.74 -19.93
CA ILE A 53 -8.46 9.17 -19.60
C ILE A 53 -7.55 9.44 -18.41
N SER A 54 -7.57 8.59 -17.37
CA SER A 54 -6.64 8.76 -16.24
C SER A 54 -5.17 8.63 -16.66
N SER A 55 -4.85 7.74 -17.61
CA SER A 55 -3.50 7.64 -18.18
C SER A 55 -3.12 8.89 -18.99
N GLU A 56 -4.05 9.48 -19.74
CA GLU A 56 -3.80 10.75 -20.42
C GLU A 56 -3.59 11.91 -19.45
N VAL A 57 -4.40 11.97 -18.39
CA VAL A 57 -4.25 12.92 -17.29
C VAL A 57 -2.88 12.75 -16.62
N GLU A 58 -2.45 11.52 -16.34
CA GLU A 58 -1.14 11.23 -15.79
C GLU A 58 -0.01 11.77 -16.67
N LYS A 59 -0.06 11.52 -17.98
CA LYS A 59 0.95 12.01 -18.94
C LYS A 59 1.03 13.54 -18.98
N GLU A 60 -0.10 14.23 -18.80
CA GLU A 60 -0.17 15.69 -18.96
C GLU A 60 0.02 16.49 -17.66
N ILE A 61 -0.48 15.97 -16.54
CA ILE A 61 -0.52 16.67 -15.25
C ILE A 61 0.09 15.87 -14.09
N GLY A 62 0.53 14.63 -14.32
CA GLY A 62 1.27 13.81 -13.34
C GLY A 62 0.46 13.28 -12.15
N SER A 63 -0.86 13.46 -12.14
CA SER A 63 -1.73 13.13 -10.99
C SER A 63 -2.75 12.02 -11.26
N GLY A 64 -2.59 11.27 -12.36
CA GLY A 64 -3.54 10.24 -12.81
C GLY A 64 -3.17 8.80 -12.41
N GLU A 65 -1.93 8.56 -11.94
CA GLU A 65 -1.37 7.23 -11.71
C GLU A 65 -2.20 6.38 -10.73
N ASP A 66 -2.59 6.94 -9.58
CA ASP A 66 -3.42 6.23 -8.58
C ASP A 66 -4.79 5.82 -9.14
N ILE A 67 -5.40 6.68 -9.95
CA ILE A 67 -6.73 6.45 -10.52
C ILE A 67 -6.64 5.41 -11.64
N SER A 68 -5.59 5.47 -12.46
CA SER A 68 -5.31 4.48 -13.49
C SER A 68 -5.08 3.09 -12.89
N ASN A 69 -4.26 3.02 -11.83
CA ASN A 69 -4.01 1.78 -11.10
C ASN A 69 -5.30 1.22 -10.46
N ARG A 70 -6.12 2.05 -9.82
CA ARG A 70 -7.41 1.63 -9.24
C ARG A 70 -8.41 1.19 -10.32
N ALA A 71 -8.47 1.87 -11.46
CA ALA A 71 -9.28 1.46 -12.60
C ALA A 71 -8.84 0.09 -13.15
N SER A 72 -7.53 -0.15 -13.24
CA SER A 72 -6.97 -1.44 -13.65
C SER A 72 -7.37 -2.57 -12.68
N LEU A 73 -7.27 -2.33 -11.36
CA LEU A 73 -7.70 -3.28 -10.32
C LEU A 73 -9.21 -3.57 -10.39
N LEU A 74 -10.04 -2.56 -10.64
CA LEU A 74 -11.47 -2.75 -10.86
C LEU A 74 -11.73 -3.61 -12.10
N SER A 75 -11.01 -3.37 -13.20
CA SER A 75 -11.11 -4.18 -14.41
C SER A 75 -10.76 -5.64 -14.15
N GLN A 76 -9.67 -5.89 -13.42
CA GLN A 76 -9.26 -7.24 -13.01
C GLN A 76 -10.28 -7.91 -12.10
N SER A 77 -10.86 -7.16 -11.16
CA SER A 77 -11.90 -7.67 -10.24
C SER A 77 -13.15 -8.10 -11.01
N VAL A 78 -13.60 -7.29 -11.97
CA VAL A 78 -14.74 -7.61 -12.85
C VAL A 78 -14.45 -8.85 -13.69
N LYS A 79 -13.25 -8.95 -14.27
CA LYS A 79 -12.80 -10.16 -14.98
C LYS A 79 -12.81 -11.38 -14.05
N GLY A 80 -12.32 -11.23 -12.81
CA GLY A 80 -12.31 -12.28 -11.79
C GLY A 80 -13.70 -12.81 -11.48
N ILE A 81 -14.70 -11.93 -11.34
CA ILE A 81 -16.10 -12.31 -11.11
C ILE A 81 -16.60 -13.19 -12.28
N VAL A 82 -16.36 -12.78 -13.52
CA VAL A 82 -16.80 -13.53 -14.71
C VAL A 82 -16.07 -14.88 -14.80
N ILE A 83 -14.76 -14.91 -14.50
CA ILE A 83 -13.95 -16.13 -14.44
C ILE A 83 -14.47 -17.10 -13.37
N SER A 84 -14.84 -16.60 -12.18
CA SER A 84 -15.44 -17.44 -11.13
C SER A 84 -16.82 -17.98 -11.54
N LEU A 85 -17.63 -17.17 -12.22
CA LEU A 85 -18.96 -17.59 -12.70
C LEU A 85 -18.89 -18.68 -13.78
N ILE A 86 -17.88 -18.63 -14.67
CA ILE A 86 -17.69 -19.63 -15.73
C ILE A 86 -16.90 -20.87 -15.28
N GLY A 87 -15.99 -20.69 -14.31
CA GLY A 87 -15.07 -21.73 -13.83
C GLY A 87 -15.72 -22.76 -12.91
N ASP A 88 -16.78 -22.39 -12.20
CA ASP A 88 -17.45 -23.30 -11.27
C ASP A 88 -18.61 -24.08 -11.95
N PRO A 89 -18.52 -25.42 -12.10
CA PRO A 89 -19.59 -26.24 -12.65
C PRO A 89 -20.88 -26.20 -11.82
N ALA A 90 -20.77 -25.97 -10.50
CA ALA A 90 -21.87 -25.75 -9.58
C ALA A 90 -22.48 -24.34 -9.71
N TYR A 91 -21.90 -23.47 -10.56
CA TYR A 91 -22.44 -22.16 -10.90
C TYR A 91 -23.12 -22.19 -12.29
N MET A 92 -22.64 -23.02 -13.21
CA MET A 92 -23.21 -23.14 -14.56
C MET A 92 -24.55 -23.92 -14.67
N ARG A 93 -24.98 -24.65 -13.64
CA ARG A 93 -26.21 -25.48 -13.67
C ARG A 93 -27.28 -25.13 -12.61
N PRO A 94 -26.96 -24.59 -11.42
CA PRO A 94 -27.94 -24.14 -10.40
C PRO A 94 -27.91 -22.65 -9.98
N PHE A 95 -26.94 -21.82 -10.41
CA PHE A 95 -26.77 -20.42 -9.91
C PHE A 95 -27.88 -19.44 -10.30
N LEU A 96 -28.87 -19.87 -11.10
CA LEU A 96 -30.06 -19.10 -11.46
C LEU A 96 -31.37 -19.63 -10.86
N ARG A 97 -31.30 -20.65 -10.00
CA ARG A 97 -32.47 -21.05 -9.18
C ARG A 97 -32.42 -20.45 -7.79
N ASP A 98 -31.22 -20.16 -7.28
CA ASP A 98 -31.03 -19.46 -6.02
C ASP A 98 -30.99 -17.94 -6.25
N ARG A 99 -32.14 -17.29 -6.05
CA ARG A 99 -32.27 -15.82 -6.15
C ARG A 99 -31.32 -15.07 -5.19
N GLY A 100 -30.80 -15.71 -4.15
CA GLY A 100 -29.84 -15.10 -3.22
C GLY A 100 -28.51 -14.79 -3.90
N LYS A 101 -27.99 -15.72 -4.70
CA LYS A 101 -26.69 -15.55 -5.35
C LYS A 101 -26.71 -14.58 -6.53
N VAL A 102 -27.82 -14.53 -7.28
CA VAL A 102 -28.04 -13.51 -8.32
C VAL A 102 -28.05 -12.10 -7.70
N LYS A 103 -28.70 -11.94 -6.53
CA LYS A 103 -28.70 -10.67 -5.80
C LYS A 103 -27.31 -10.29 -5.30
N GLU A 104 -26.51 -11.27 -4.88
CA GLU A 104 -25.14 -11.05 -4.44
C GLU A 104 -24.25 -10.56 -5.59
N VAL A 105 -24.26 -11.25 -6.73
CA VAL A 105 -23.52 -10.82 -7.93
C VAL A 105 -23.96 -9.43 -8.38
N ARG A 106 -25.28 -9.19 -8.43
CA ARG A 106 -25.82 -7.87 -8.76
C ARG A 106 -25.29 -6.79 -7.81
N ARG A 107 -25.31 -7.04 -6.50
CA ARG A 107 -24.80 -6.11 -5.50
C ARG A 107 -23.31 -5.82 -5.69
N ILE A 108 -22.50 -6.84 -5.99
CA ILE A 108 -21.06 -6.65 -6.26
C ILE A 108 -20.86 -5.78 -7.50
N LEU A 109 -21.61 -6.03 -8.58
CA LEU A 109 -21.55 -5.21 -9.78
C LEU A 109 -22.01 -3.75 -9.52
N GLU A 110 -23.10 -3.55 -8.76
CA GLU A 110 -23.58 -2.23 -8.37
C GLU A 110 -22.54 -1.45 -7.54
N VAL A 111 -21.90 -2.10 -6.57
CA VAL A 111 -20.80 -1.51 -5.77
C VAL A 111 -19.60 -1.17 -6.67
N THR A 112 -19.27 -2.05 -7.62
CA THR A 112 -18.18 -1.79 -8.57
C THR A 112 -18.48 -0.58 -9.47
N LEU A 113 -19.73 -0.44 -9.91
CA LEU A 113 -20.18 0.71 -10.69
C LEU A 113 -20.13 2.01 -9.88
N GLU A 114 -20.51 1.95 -8.61
CA GLU A 114 -20.43 3.09 -7.69
C GLU A 114 -18.98 3.52 -7.47
N GLU A 115 -18.07 2.56 -7.25
CA GLU A 115 -16.63 2.82 -7.10
C GLU A 115 -16.04 3.44 -8.37
N ALA A 116 -16.37 2.93 -9.55
CA ALA A 116 -15.97 3.54 -10.83
C ALA A 116 -16.50 4.99 -10.96
N SER A 117 -17.71 5.25 -10.49
CA SER A 117 -18.31 6.60 -10.48
C SER A 117 -17.72 7.54 -9.42
N SER A 118 -17.17 6.98 -8.35
CA SER A 118 -16.39 7.70 -7.34
C SER A 118 -15.05 8.15 -7.94
N LEU A 119 -14.35 7.24 -8.62
CA LEU A 119 -13.09 7.54 -9.31
C LEU A 119 -13.22 8.61 -10.41
N GLU A 120 -14.32 8.63 -11.17
CA GLU A 120 -14.58 9.71 -12.13
C GLU A 120 -14.68 11.06 -11.45
N ARG A 121 -15.43 11.16 -10.36
CA ARG A 121 -15.56 12.41 -9.58
C ARG A 121 -14.22 12.85 -9.01
N GLU A 122 -13.42 11.90 -8.54
CA GLU A 122 -12.07 12.14 -8.06
C GLU A 122 -11.18 12.70 -9.19
N LEU A 123 -11.23 12.09 -10.39
CA LEU A 123 -10.43 12.53 -11.54
C LEU A 123 -10.82 13.95 -11.98
N VAL A 124 -12.12 14.24 -12.10
CA VAL A 124 -12.63 15.60 -12.40
C VAL A 124 -12.12 16.61 -11.37
N THR A 125 -12.18 16.25 -10.09
CA THR A 125 -11.70 17.13 -9.00
C THR A 125 -10.21 17.41 -9.12
N ARG A 126 -9.39 16.39 -9.42
CA ARG A 126 -7.93 16.54 -9.62
C ARG A 126 -7.64 17.43 -10.82
N VAL A 127 -8.32 17.25 -11.95
CA VAL A 127 -8.13 18.08 -13.15
C VAL A 127 -8.55 19.53 -12.88
N ASN A 128 -9.70 19.77 -12.22
CA ASN A 128 -10.14 21.11 -11.85
C ASN A 128 -9.19 21.80 -10.85
N ALA A 129 -8.60 21.05 -9.92
CA ALA A 129 -7.57 21.59 -9.03
C ALA A 129 -6.33 22.05 -9.82
N TYR A 130 -5.91 21.25 -10.81
CA TYR A 130 -4.79 21.61 -11.68
C TYR A 130 -5.08 22.85 -12.54
N ILE A 131 -6.27 22.95 -13.14
CA ILE A 131 -6.71 24.11 -13.92
C ILE A 131 -6.64 25.39 -13.07
N ARG A 132 -7.15 25.32 -11.83
CA ARG A 132 -7.10 26.44 -10.87
C ARG A 132 -5.68 26.80 -10.46
N GLU A 133 -4.82 25.81 -10.16
CA GLU A 133 -3.42 26.06 -9.80
C GLU A 133 -2.64 26.74 -10.93
N LYS A 134 -3.01 26.46 -12.18
CA LYS A 134 -2.39 27.05 -13.37
C LYS A 134 -2.99 28.38 -13.79
N GLY A 135 -4.04 28.87 -13.11
CA GLY A 135 -4.66 30.16 -13.40
C GLY A 135 -5.25 30.25 -14.80
N LEU A 136 -5.67 29.12 -15.36
CA LEU A 136 -6.20 29.05 -16.71
C LEU A 136 -7.66 29.52 -16.71
N ASP A 137 -8.01 30.38 -17.66
CA ASP A 137 -9.38 30.88 -17.85
C ASP A 137 -10.24 29.82 -18.57
N ILE A 138 -10.38 28.66 -17.92
CA ILE A 138 -11.20 27.53 -18.36
C ILE A 138 -12.26 27.33 -17.28
N GLU A 139 -13.53 27.24 -17.67
CA GLU A 139 -14.61 26.89 -16.74
C GLU A 139 -14.32 25.54 -16.07
N GLU A 140 -14.64 25.42 -14.78
CA GLU A 140 -14.49 24.15 -14.05
C GLU A 140 -15.28 23.04 -14.76
N LEU A 141 -14.62 21.91 -14.98
CA LEU A 141 -15.22 20.74 -15.61
C LEU A 141 -16.37 20.22 -14.75
N ARG A 142 -17.53 20.04 -15.37
CA ARG A 142 -18.75 19.53 -14.72
C ARG A 142 -18.88 18.02 -14.89
N SER A 143 -18.23 17.48 -15.91
CA SER A 143 -18.29 16.06 -16.25
C SER A 143 -16.91 15.50 -16.55
N TYR A 144 -16.77 14.22 -16.26
CA TYR A 144 -15.63 13.41 -16.64
C TYR A 144 -15.41 13.37 -18.17
N GLU A 145 -16.48 13.48 -18.96
CA GLU A 145 -16.43 13.47 -20.42
C GLU A 145 -15.75 14.73 -21.01
N GLU A 146 -15.64 15.81 -20.22
CA GLU A 146 -15.04 17.08 -20.66
C GLU A 146 -13.50 17.07 -20.52
N ILE A 147 -12.95 16.11 -19.77
CA ILE A 147 -11.50 16.02 -19.48
C ILE A 147 -10.64 15.94 -20.75
N PRO A 148 -10.93 15.09 -21.77
CA PRO A 148 -10.08 15.00 -22.96
C PRO A 148 -9.99 16.32 -23.75
N ALA A 149 -11.10 17.06 -23.81
CA ALA A 149 -11.13 18.38 -24.45
C ALA A 149 -10.29 19.40 -23.66
N ALA A 150 -10.40 19.38 -22.33
CA ALA A 150 -9.59 20.22 -21.45
C ALA A 150 -8.08 19.92 -21.58
N LEU A 151 -7.69 18.64 -21.61
CA LEU A 151 -6.31 18.23 -21.84
C LEU A 151 -5.80 18.67 -23.22
N SER A 152 -6.64 18.59 -24.25
CA SER A 152 -6.29 19.05 -25.59
C SER A 152 -6.05 20.56 -25.63
N PHE A 153 -6.88 21.35 -24.96
CA PHE A 153 -6.70 22.79 -24.82
C PHE A 153 -5.42 23.14 -24.03
N LEU A 154 -5.15 22.42 -22.94
CA LEU A 154 -3.90 22.52 -22.18
C LEU A 154 -2.66 22.28 -23.05
N ARG A 155 -2.69 21.27 -23.93
CA ARG A 155 -1.60 21.00 -24.88
C ARG A 155 -1.38 22.16 -25.86
N ILE A 156 -2.45 22.77 -26.35
CA ILE A 156 -2.37 23.92 -27.26
C ILE A 156 -1.75 25.12 -26.54
N LEU A 157 -2.17 25.42 -25.31
CA LEU A 157 -1.62 26.52 -24.52
C LEU A 157 -0.13 26.32 -24.22
N LYS A 158 0.28 25.12 -23.77
CA LYS A 158 1.71 24.79 -23.56
C LYS A 158 2.53 25.02 -24.84
N ARG A 159 2.03 24.62 -26.02
CA ARG A 159 2.72 24.86 -27.31
C ARG A 159 2.77 26.35 -27.69
N SER A 160 1.81 27.14 -27.22
CA SER A 160 1.74 28.58 -27.46
C SER A 160 2.73 29.36 -26.59
N GLU A 161 2.91 28.93 -25.33
CA GLU A 161 3.92 29.48 -24.40
C GLU A 161 5.35 29.19 -24.89
N VAL A 162 5.61 27.96 -25.36
CA VAL A 162 6.90 27.58 -25.99
C VAL A 162 7.22 28.43 -27.22
N HIS A 163 6.21 28.90 -27.97
CA HIS A 163 6.40 29.82 -29.09
C HIS A 163 6.60 31.29 -28.67
N LYS A 164 6.13 31.71 -27.49
CA LYS A 164 6.44 33.02 -26.91
C LYS A 164 7.85 33.06 -26.30
N GLU A 165 8.29 31.97 -25.67
CA GLU A 165 9.66 31.83 -25.15
C GLU A 165 10.73 31.85 -26.25
N ALA A 166 10.39 31.45 -27.48
CA ALA A 166 11.28 31.57 -28.64
C ALA A 166 11.47 33.01 -29.16
N GLN A 167 10.67 34.00 -28.70
CA GLN A 167 10.76 35.40 -29.14
C GLN A 167 11.22 36.39 -28.06
N GLU A 168 11.33 35.98 -26.79
CA GLU A 168 11.79 36.85 -25.69
C GLU A 168 13.04 36.29 -24.99
N GLN A 169 14.15 36.22 -25.72
CA GLN A 169 15.48 36.22 -25.09
C GLN A 169 16.31 37.38 -25.63
N LYS A 170 16.16 38.54 -25.00
CA LYS A 170 17.18 39.58 -24.99
C LYS A 170 17.30 40.21 -23.60
N VAL A 171 18.47 39.96 -23.02
CA VAL A 171 19.19 40.72 -21.98
C VAL A 171 18.95 40.31 -20.52
N GLU A 172 20.07 39.97 -19.86
CA GLU A 172 20.27 39.35 -18.53
C GLU A 172 19.92 40.23 -17.30
N PRO A 173 20.01 39.67 -16.07
CA PRO A 173 21.29 39.80 -15.32
C PRO A 173 21.78 38.47 -14.68
N LYS A 174 22.96 37.99 -15.12
CA LYS A 174 23.59 36.69 -14.77
C LYS A 174 24.04 36.52 -13.31
N GLU A 175 24.04 37.55 -12.47
CA GLU A 175 24.70 37.52 -11.16
C GLU A 175 23.77 37.14 -9.99
N GLU A 176 22.53 37.65 -9.98
CA GLU A 176 21.51 37.22 -9.01
C GLU A 176 21.00 35.80 -9.31
N GLN A 177 21.02 35.42 -10.58
CA GLN A 177 20.59 34.12 -11.08
C GLN A 177 21.53 32.98 -10.65
N ARG A 178 22.84 33.23 -10.66
CA ARG A 178 23.84 32.27 -10.13
C ARG A 178 23.67 32.05 -8.63
N LYS A 179 23.46 33.11 -7.86
CA LYS A 179 23.25 33.01 -6.41
C LYS A 179 22.03 32.17 -6.04
N LEU A 180 20.91 32.33 -6.76
CA LEU A 180 19.70 31.53 -6.53
C LEU A 180 19.93 30.04 -6.79
N LYS A 181 20.68 29.69 -7.84
CA LYS A 181 21.03 28.29 -8.13
C LYS A 181 21.98 27.72 -7.07
N GLU A 182 22.95 28.50 -6.62
CA GLU A 182 23.88 28.09 -5.56
C GLU A 182 23.18 27.88 -4.21
N GLU A 183 22.31 28.79 -3.79
CA GLU A 183 21.50 28.66 -2.56
C GLU A 183 20.57 27.45 -2.61
N ALA A 184 19.96 27.21 -3.76
CA ALA A 184 19.12 26.05 -4.01
C ALA A 184 19.87 24.72 -3.87
N ILE A 185 21.04 24.62 -4.50
CA ILE A 185 21.90 23.43 -4.42
C ILE A 185 22.39 23.23 -2.98
N ALA A 186 22.73 24.31 -2.28
CA ALA A 186 23.12 24.24 -0.86
C ALA A 186 21.98 23.68 0.01
N SER A 187 20.75 24.15 -0.18
CA SER A 187 19.57 23.67 0.54
C SER A 187 19.27 22.19 0.27
N LEU A 188 19.39 21.75 -0.99
CA LEU A 188 19.23 20.34 -1.34
C LEU A 188 20.33 19.47 -0.70
N ASN A 189 21.58 19.93 -0.72
CA ASN A 189 22.67 19.23 -0.06
C ASN A 189 22.41 19.07 1.45
N GLU A 190 21.95 20.12 2.12
CA GLU A 190 21.61 20.04 3.55
C GLU A 190 20.49 19.03 3.81
N ALA A 191 19.45 18.97 2.95
CA ALA A 191 18.38 18.00 3.07
C ALA A 191 18.88 16.55 2.87
N PHE A 192 19.77 16.32 1.91
CA PHE A 192 20.37 14.99 1.69
C PHE A 192 21.31 14.57 2.83
N GLU A 193 22.07 15.49 3.41
CA GLU A 193 22.90 15.18 4.59
C GLU A 193 22.05 14.79 5.81
N LYS A 194 20.89 15.44 6.01
CA LYS A 194 19.92 15.02 7.04
C LYS A 194 19.41 13.60 6.81
N LEU A 195 19.05 13.28 5.57
CA LEU A 195 18.61 11.93 5.20
C LEU A 195 19.72 10.88 5.38
N ARG A 196 20.97 11.24 5.08
CA ARG A 196 22.13 10.38 5.28
C ARG A 196 22.39 10.10 6.76
N SER A 197 22.28 11.11 7.62
CA SER A 197 22.37 10.93 9.08
C SER A 197 21.29 10.00 9.61
N ILE A 198 20.09 10.01 9.02
CA ILE A 198 19.00 9.10 9.40
C ILE A 198 19.26 7.67 8.89
N GLU A 199 19.84 7.52 7.70
CA GLU A 199 20.25 6.21 7.17
C GLU A 199 21.29 5.57 8.10
N GLU A 200 22.30 6.33 8.53
CA GLU A 200 23.30 5.87 9.50
C GLU A 200 22.68 5.44 10.83
N GLU A 201 21.69 6.19 11.34
CA GLU A 201 20.98 5.83 12.58
C GLU A 201 20.17 4.54 12.43
N LEU A 202 19.46 4.37 11.31
CA LEU A 202 18.71 3.16 11.00
C LEU A 202 19.64 1.94 10.83
N ASP A 203 20.80 2.12 10.19
CA ASP A 203 21.81 1.08 10.04
C ASP A 203 22.37 0.62 11.39
N LEU A 204 22.60 1.54 12.34
CA LEU A 204 23.00 1.18 13.71
C LEU A 204 21.92 0.36 14.45
N MET A 205 20.65 0.56 14.12
CA MET A 205 19.53 -0.26 14.61
C MET A 205 19.36 -1.58 13.83
N GLY A 206 20.14 -1.80 12.78
CA GLY A 206 20.04 -2.97 11.90
C GLY A 206 18.81 -2.95 10.98
N VAL A 207 18.30 -1.76 10.68
CA VAL A 207 17.07 -1.55 9.89
C VAL A 207 17.43 -0.91 8.55
N ARG A 208 17.10 -1.59 7.45
CA ARG A 208 17.28 -1.04 6.11
C ARG A 208 15.98 -0.44 5.60
N TYR A 209 16.00 0.84 5.20
CA TYR A 209 14.86 1.50 4.59
C TYR A 209 15.12 1.81 3.11
N GLU A 210 14.67 0.90 2.23
CA GLU A 210 14.96 0.94 0.78
C GLU A 210 14.56 2.26 0.11
N ARG A 211 13.44 2.86 0.54
CA ARG A 211 12.99 4.16 0.02
C ARG A 211 13.98 5.28 0.35
N LEU A 212 14.56 5.29 1.55
CA LEU A 212 15.57 6.29 1.91
C LEU A 212 16.86 6.10 1.10
N SER A 213 17.37 4.87 1.03
CA SER A 213 18.57 4.55 0.25
C SER A 213 18.42 4.93 -1.23
N HIS A 214 17.25 4.64 -1.81
CA HIS A 214 16.96 5.01 -3.20
C HIS A 214 17.02 6.53 -3.43
N TYR A 215 16.48 7.33 -2.50
CA TYR A 215 16.53 8.79 -2.64
C TYR A 215 17.97 9.32 -2.50
N LEU A 216 18.79 8.72 -1.63
CA LEU A 216 20.19 9.09 -1.47
C LEU A 216 21.03 8.75 -2.71
N GLU A 217 20.79 7.59 -3.35
CA GLU A 217 21.43 7.21 -4.62
C GLU A 217 21.08 8.16 -5.78
N LEU A 218 19.89 8.76 -5.75
CA LEU A 218 19.45 9.70 -6.77
C LEU A 218 20.00 11.13 -6.57
N ARG A 219 20.71 11.40 -5.46
CA ARG A 219 21.22 12.74 -5.13
C ARG A 219 22.00 13.38 -6.28
N GLU A 220 22.99 12.69 -6.82
CA GLU A 220 23.86 13.22 -7.89
C GLU A 220 23.03 13.56 -9.14
N ARG A 221 22.12 12.67 -9.52
CA ARG A 221 21.21 12.89 -10.67
C ARG A 221 20.26 14.06 -10.44
N PHE A 222 19.79 14.25 -9.20
CA PHE A 222 18.95 15.39 -8.86
C PHE A 222 19.74 16.69 -8.98
N ILE A 223 20.97 16.75 -8.47
CA ILE A 223 21.82 17.94 -8.53
C ILE A 223 22.18 18.28 -9.98
N GLU A 224 22.55 17.28 -10.80
CA GLU A 224 22.86 17.47 -12.22
C GLU A 224 21.66 18.04 -12.99
N LYS A 225 20.48 17.42 -12.85
CA LYS A 225 19.25 17.95 -13.48
C LYS A 225 18.89 19.34 -12.98
N PHE A 226 19.18 19.63 -11.72
CA PHE A 226 18.91 20.96 -11.14
C PHE A 226 19.78 22.06 -11.75
N GLN A 227 20.98 21.73 -12.24
CA GLN A 227 21.84 22.67 -12.97
C GLN A 227 21.29 23.00 -14.37
N GLU A 228 20.67 22.01 -15.02
CA GLU A 228 20.16 22.09 -16.41
C GLU A 228 18.77 22.76 -16.54
N VAL A 229 18.00 22.87 -15.45
CA VAL A 229 16.63 23.41 -15.50
C VAL A 229 16.61 24.95 -15.63
N GLU A 230 15.64 25.44 -16.39
CA GLU A 230 15.35 26.86 -16.56
C GLU A 230 14.81 27.51 -15.26
N GLU A 231 15.25 28.75 -15.01
CA GLU A 231 15.20 29.41 -13.71
C GLU A 231 13.79 29.69 -13.19
N GLY A 232 12.81 29.94 -14.08
CA GLY A 232 11.41 30.21 -13.72
C GLY A 232 10.71 28.99 -13.10
N ILE A 233 11.12 27.78 -13.47
CA ILE A 233 10.52 26.53 -13.00
C ILE A 233 11.30 25.95 -11.81
N LEU A 234 12.56 26.38 -11.65
CA LEU A 234 13.52 25.93 -10.65
C LEU A 234 13.01 26.07 -9.21
N ARG A 235 12.40 27.21 -8.86
CA ARG A 235 11.83 27.42 -7.51
C ARG A 235 10.67 26.47 -7.19
N LYS A 236 9.82 26.18 -8.19
CA LYS A 236 8.68 25.27 -8.01
C LYS A 236 9.17 23.83 -7.88
N TYR A 237 10.15 23.42 -8.68
CA TYR A 237 10.79 22.11 -8.57
C TYR A 237 11.50 21.93 -7.24
N LEU A 238 12.26 22.94 -6.79
CA LEU A 238 12.94 22.89 -5.48
C LEU A 238 11.95 22.67 -4.35
N LYS A 239 10.85 23.42 -4.34
CA LYS A 239 9.81 23.30 -3.31
C LYS A 239 9.19 21.90 -3.30
N ASN A 240 8.96 21.30 -4.46
CA ASN A 240 8.41 19.96 -4.55
C ASN A 240 9.42 18.89 -4.09
N ILE A 241 10.67 18.98 -4.54
CA ILE A 241 11.74 18.05 -4.15
C ILE A 241 11.98 18.15 -2.64
N THR A 242 12.14 19.35 -2.10
CA THR A 242 12.33 19.56 -0.65
C THR A 242 11.13 19.07 0.17
N SER A 243 9.89 19.25 -0.32
CA SER A 243 8.69 18.68 0.33
C SER A 243 8.75 17.15 0.38
N ARG A 244 9.11 16.50 -0.73
CA ARG A 244 9.24 15.03 -0.79
C ARG A 244 10.37 14.51 0.09
N LEU A 245 11.52 15.20 0.12
CA LEU A 245 12.62 14.86 1.01
C LEU A 245 12.21 15.01 2.49
N ALA A 246 11.44 16.04 2.84
CA ALA A 246 10.91 16.23 4.18
C ALA A 246 9.89 15.14 4.60
N GLU A 247 9.06 14.67 3.66
CA GLU A 247 8.17 13.52 3.90
C GLU A 247 8.97 12.26 4.19
N VAL A 248 10.01 11.97 3.39
CA VAL A 248 10.91 10.83 3.61
C VAL A 248 11.65 10.96 4.94
N GLU A 249 12.10 12.16 5.30
CA GLU A 249 12.72 12.44 6.60
C GLU A 249 11.76 12.10 7.75
N ASN A 250 10.52 12.57 7.68
CA ASN A 250 9.51 12.32 8.70
C ASN A 250 9.16 10.84 8.84
N ASP A 251 8.97 10.14 7.72
CA ASP A 251 8.69 8.70 7.72
C ASP A 251 9.87 7.90 8.29
N SER A 252 11.09 8.30 7.95
CA SER A 252 12.30 7.65 8.47
C SER A 252 12.48 7.90 9.98
N ARG A 253 12.16 9.10 10.48
CA ARG A 253 12.13 9.38 11.93
C ARG A 253 11.06 8.57 12.68
N LYS A 254 9.88 8.35 12.07
CA LYS A 254 8.87 7.45 12.65
C LYS A 254 9.37 6.01 12.68
N LEU A 255 10.08 5.58 11.63
CA LEU A 255 10.68 4.26 11.57
C LEU A 255 11.70 4.07 12.70
N ILE A 256 12.59 5.04 12.93
CA ILE A 256 13.50 5.06 14.08
C ILE A 256 12.74 4.85 15.40
N GLN A 257 11.65 5.61 15.63
CA GLN A 257 10.86 5.46 16.86
C GLN A 257 10.24 4.07 17.04
N ILE A 258 9.78 3.46 15.94
CA ILE A 258 9.22 2.11 15.96
C ILE A 258 10.33 1.08 16.21
N SER A 259 11.46 1.22 15.52
CA SER A 259 12.63 0.35 15.68
C SER A 259 13.15 0.37 17.11
N GLN A 260 13.24 1.54 17.74
CA GLN A 260 13.62 1.66 19.15
C GLN A 260 12.65 0.90 20.06
N LYS A 261 11.33 1.06 19.87
CA LYS A 261 10.33 0.30 20.64
C LYS A 261 10.46 -1.21 20.46
N LEU A 262 10.80 -1.67 19.25
CA LEU A 262 11.01 -3.09 18.98
C LEU A 262 12.27 -3.61 19.69
N ILE A 263 13.34 -2.82 19.73
CA ILE A 263 14.56 -3.14 20.49
C ILE A 263 14.23 -3.26 21.99
N ASP A 264 13.48 -2.30 22.54
CA ASP A 264 13.09 -2.31 23.96
C ASP A 264 12.21 -3.53 24.30
N LEU A 265 11.23 -3.85 23.44
CA LEU A 265 10.39 -5.04 23.60
C LEU A 265 11.20 -6.34 23.51
N LYS A 266 12.15 -6.42 22.58
CA LYS A 266 13.04 -7.58 22.44
C LYS A 266 13.89 -7.76 23.72
N ALA A 267 14.41 -6.68 24.29
CA ALA A 267 15.16 -6.73 25.54
C ALA A 267 14.28 -7.24 26.70
N SER A 268 13.05 -6.75 26.83
CA SER A 268 12.10 -7.23 27.85
C SER A 268 11.72 -8.70 27.68
N ILE A 269 11.58 -9.18 26.43
CA ILE A 269 11.32 -10.60 26.16
C ILE A 269 12.50 -11.47 26.56
N GLU A 270 13.74 -11.06 26.26
CA GLU A 270 14.94 -11.80 26.68
C GLU A 270 15.10 -11.81 28.20
N GLU A 271 14.76 -10.72 28.89
CA GLU A 271 14.71 -10.68 30.37
C GLU A 271 13.68 -11.68 30.92
N MET A 272 12.43 -11.64 30.44
CA MET A 272 11.38 -12.59 30.86
C MET A 272 11.77 -14.05 30.58
N LYS A 273 12.48 -14.30 29.47
CA LYS A 273 13.01 -15.62 29.12
C LYS A 273 14.11 -16.05 30.09
N GLY A 274 14.99 -15.14 30.50
CA GLY A 274 15.98 -15.36 31.56
C GLY A 274 15.31 -15.74 32.88
N ASP A 275 14.36 -14.94 33.34
CA ASP A 275 13.57 -15.21 34.56
C ASP A 275 12.86 -16.57 34.50
N LEU A 276 12.33 -16.94 33.34
CA LEU A 276 11.68 -18.23 33.14
C LEU A 276 12.68 -19.38 33.25
N LEU A 277 13.86 -19.24 32.64
CA LEU A 277 14.92 -20.25 32.74
C LEU A 277 15.40 -20.42 34.18
N GLU A 278 15.62 -19.33 34.92
CA GLU A 278 15.98 -19.40 36.36
C GLU A 278 14.90 -20.12 37.18
N ARG A 279 13.62 -19.81 36.92
CA ARG A 279 12.50 -20.51 37.58
C ARG A 279 12.44 -21.98 37.20
N MET A 280 12.70 -22.32 35.94
CA MET A 280 12.73 -23.71 35.47
C MET A 280 13.90 -24.49 36.08
N GLU A 281 15.07 -23.88 36.21
CA GLU A 281 16.21 -24.45 36.93
C GLU A 281 15.87 -24.67 38.41
N GLY A 282 15.27 -23.68 39.09
CA GLY A 282 14.78 -23.86 40.46
C GLY A 282 13.74 -24.98 40.60
N ILE A 283 12.84 -25.14 39.62
CA ILE A 283 11.89 -26.27 39.58
C ILE A 283 12.61 -27.60 39.33
N ALA A 284 13.61 -27.63 38.46
CA ALA A 284 14.41 -28.83 38.20
C ALA A 284 15.26 -29.23 39.43
N GLU A 285 15.82 -28.26 40.16
CA GLU A 285 16.46 -28.46 41.46
C GLU A 285 15.46 -28.99 42.49
N LEU A 286 14.24 -28.44 42.56
CA LEU A 286 13.15 -29.00 43.38
C LEU A 286 12.76 -30.42 42.95
N GLY A 287 12.84 -30.72 41.65
CA GLY A 287 12.68 -32.06 41.09
C GLY A 287 13.78 -33.03 41.56
N ARG A 288 15.04 -32.58 41.61
CA ARG A 288 16.15 -33.33 42.23
C ARG A 288 15.94 -33.50 43.74
N PHE A 289 15.41 -32.49 44.44
CA PHE A 289 14.96 -32.65 45.83
C PHE A 289 13.86 -33.71 45.95
N LYS A 290 12.95 -33.83 44.98
CA LYS A 290 11.90 -34.86 44.94
C LYS A 290 12.44 -36.29 44.89
N GLU A 291 13.64 -36.48 44.30
CA GLU A 291 14.37 -37.76 44.32
C GLU A 291 15.11 -38.00 45.63
N ILE A 292 15.39 -36.94 46.41
CA ILE A 292 15.98 -37.02 47.76
C ILE A 292 14.89 -37.24 48.83
N ILE A 293 13.64 -36.81 48.59
CA ILE A 293 12.50 -36.97 49.52
C ILE A 293 12.30 -38.42 50.03
N PRO A 294 12.44 -39.49 49.22
CA PRO A 294 12.37 -40.87 49.71
C PRO A 294 13.45 -41.23 50.74
N TYR A 295 14.60 -40.55 50.72
CA TYR A 295 15.74 -40.78 51.61
C TYR A 295 15.70 -39.93 52.88
N ILE A 296 14.86 -38.89 52.93
CA ILE A 296 14.67 -38.02 54.12
C ILE A 296 14.03 -38.77 55.33
N GLY A 297 13.68 -40.05 55.17
CA GLY A 297 13.22 -40.91 56.25
C GLY A 297 14.00 -42.21 56.45
N LEU A 298 15.02 -42.52 55.63
CA LEU A 298 15.64 -43.85 55.62
C LEU A 298 17.07 -43.93 56.17
N ASP A 299 17.79 -42.83 56.41
CA ASP A 299 19.03 -42.82 57.22
C ASP A 299 19.44 -41.41 57.69
N PHE A 300 18.59 -40.74 58.49
CA PHE A 300 19.00 -39.55 59.24
C PHE A 300 18.72 -39.69 60.74
N PRO A 301 19.58 -40.41 61.50
CA PRO A 301 19.67 -40.20 62.93
C PRO A 301 20.35 -38.84 63.18
N ARG A 302 19.57 -37.89 63.72
CA ARG A 302 19.97 -36.57 64.26
C ARG A 302 19.91 -35.38 63.29
N ILE A 303 18.70 -34.89 63.04
CA ILE A 303 18.48 -33.44 62.90
C ILE A 303 17.65 -32.98 64.11
N PRO A 304 18.03 -31.88 64.81
CA PRO A 304 17.39 -31.43 66.03
C PRO A 304 15.87 -31.23 65.90
N LEU A 305 15.16 -31.52 66.98
CA LEU A 305 13.71 -31.42 67.20
C LEU A 305 13.04 -30.07 66.81
N LEU A 306 13.79 -29.10 66.30
CA LEU A 306 13.32 -27.76 65.93
C LEU A 306 12.59 -27.71 64.58
N ILE A 307 12.68 -28.73 63.72
CA ILE A 307 11.91 -28.83 62.47
C ILE A 307 10.76 -29.85 62.61
N ARG A 308 10.16 -29.92 63.80
CA ARG A 308 8.89 -30.64 64.04
C ARG A 308 7.70 -29.69 64.19
N SER A 309 7.87 -28.42 63.78
CA SER A 309 6.78 -27.45 63.79
C SER A 309 5.86 -27.67 62.57
N ARG A 310 4.84 -28.52 62.80
CA ARG A 310 3.48 -28.46 62.23
C ARG A 310 3.30 -27.52 61.02
N ILE A 311 3.74 -27.96 59.85
CA ILE A 311 3.42 -27.49 58.48
C ILE A 311 4.39 -28.32 57.63
N HIS A 312 4.05 -29.24 56.75
CA HIS A 312 2.79 -29.61 56.14
C HIS A 312 3.02 -30.98 55.47
N ILE A 313 3.11 -32.06 56.24
CA ILE A 313 3.18 -33.42 55.64
C ILE A 313 1.89 -33.70 54.84
N GLU A 314 0.75 -33.21 55.33
CA GLU A 314 -0.53 -33.32 54.61
C GLU A 314 -0.63 -32.42 53.38
N SER A 315 -0.05 -31.22 53.36
CA SER A 315 -0.07 -30.41 52.13
C SER A 315 0.92 -30.95 51.10
N LEU A 316 2.05 -31.51 51.53
CA LEU A 316 2.94 -32.26 50.64
C LEU A 316 2.24 -33.48 50.04
N ARG A 317 1.44 -34.22 50.83
CA ARG A 317 0.63 -35.34 50.31
C ARG A 317 -0.42 -34.88 49.29
N ARG A 318 -1.13 -33.79 49.56
CA ARG A 318 -2.16 -33.26 48.66
C ARG A 318 -1.59 -32.74 47.34
N GLU A 319 -0.41 -32.13 47.38
CA GLU A 319 0.24 -31.64 46.14
C GLU A 319 0.77 -32.79 45.28
N VAL A 320 1.24 -33.88 45.90
CA VAL A 320 1.62 -35.10 45.18
C VAL A 320 0.41 -35.78 44.53
N GLU A 321 -0.74 -35.86 45.22
CA GLU A 321 -1.98 -36.39 44.63
C GLU A 321 -2.52 -35.53 43.49
N ARG A 322 -2.35 -34.20 43.55
CA ARG A 322 -2.71 -33.29 42.46
C ARG A 322 -1.88 -33.53 41.21
N LEU A 323 -0.57 -33.66 41.36
CA LEU A 323 0.34 -33.87 40.22
C LEU A 323 0.08 -35.21 39.52
N ASN A 324 -0.32 -36.25 40.24
CA ASN A 324 -0.63 -37.56 39.67
C ASN A 324 -1.96 -37.63 38.90
N LYS A 325 -2.87 -36.65 39.05
CA LYS A 325 -4.17 -36.60 38.33
C LYS A 325 -4.10 -35.94 36.96
N ILE A 326 -2.97 -35.34 36.60
CA ILE A 326 -2.78 -34.60 35.34
C ILE A 326 -2.06 -35.46 34.28
N SER A 327 -1.66 -36.70 34.62
CA SER A 327 -1.02 -37.66 33.70
C SER A 327 -2.02 -38.55 32.98
#